data_AF-A0A967D042-F1
#
_entry.id   AF-A0A967D042-F1
#
_cell.length_a   1.000
_cell.length_b   1.000
_cell.length_c   1.000
_cell.angle_alpha   90.00
_cell.angle_beta   90.00
_cell.angle_gamma   90.00
#
_symmetry.space_group_name_H-M   'P 1'
#
loop_
_entity.id
_entity.type
_entity.pdbx_description
1 polymer ?
#
loop_
_entity_poly.entity_id
_entity_poly.type
_entity_poly.pdbx_seq_one_letter_code
_entity_poly.pdbx_strand_id
1 'polypeptide(L)'
;MTSRETASSLTIVTGHEAATKQEAIDYSSLAAVTGTIVIYMGVEQSPHWSEAFLRAGRPPDTPVTLVSRCSWADQQIVATTLAECATAIRDAALPAPAIAIIGSRSAGRPVAGHGPLAGTRLLIARPAGQGDQLIDAISRRGGEAVHLPLIEIGPAPEPAAVEAAIASAWSFDWIIFASINGVRAFHSYLRNSGRDARALGTARLAAIGPATREALEACGLTCDLMPGCYRSEGVLEAIGDSVPQGRFLLVRADRGRDILRQELEARGHRVEQVAAYSSRPVPTIDSEAQRTLQQFPCDWIVLTSSSIATAAAQLLGDQLKSWKIASISPVTSATLIAAGFPPTVEADEATTSSLLAAIEAHHRSSSAPATQANSNDREKPTVVRPPESGTG
;
A
#
# COMPACT_ATOMS: atom_id res chain seq x y z
N MET A 1 -14.24 20.45 7.76
CA MET A 1 -14.84 21.15 6.61
C MET A 1 -16.28 21.61 6.89
N THR A 2 -16.99 20.95 7.80
CA THR A 2 -18.10 21.54 8.57
C THR A 2 -17.68 21.59 10.04
N SER A 3 -18.09 22.64 10.76
CA SER A 3 -17.99 22.71 12.21
C SER A 3 -19.34 23.23 12.73
N ARG A 4 -19.71 22.85 13.96
CA ARG A 4 -20.94 23.36 14.61
C ARG A 4 -20.99 24.89 14.66
N GLU A 5 -19.84 25.55 14.56
CA GLU A 5 -19.69 27.00 14.66
C GLU A 5 -19.52 27.71 13.30
N THR A 6 -19.14 26.99 12.22
CA THR A 6 -18.77 27.63 10.93
C THR A 6 -19.59 27.23 9.70
N ALA A 7 -20.16 26.02 9.62
CA ALA A 7 -20.99 25.64 8.47
C ALA A 7 -21.89 24.43 8.77
N SER A 8 -23.20 24.57 8.51
CA SER A 8 -24.22 23.52 8.63
C SER A 8 -24.45 22.74 7.32
N SER A 9 -23.84 23.16 6.20
CA SER A 9 -23.90 22.48 4.91
C SER A 9 -22.54 22.45 4.21
N LEU A 10 -22.32 21.40 3.41
CA LEU A 10 -21.15 21.18 2.57
C LEU A 10 -21.61 20.86 1.15
N THR A 11 -21.12 21.60 0.17
CA THR A 11 -21.36 21.34 -1.25
C THR A 11 -20.04 21.05 -1.94
N ILE A 12 -19.95 19.98 -2.71
CA ILE A 12 -18.74 19.59 -3.45
C ILE A 12 -19.04 19.64 -4.93
N VAL A 13 -18.23 20.38 -5.69
CA VAL A 13 -18.35 20.54 -7.15
C VAL A 13 -17.00 20.35 -7.83
N THR A 14 -17.00 19.93 -9.08
CA THR A 14 -15.79 19.78 -9.89
C THR A 14 -15.60 21.00 -10.78
N GLY A 15 -14.55 21.79 -10.56
CA GLY A 15 -14.26 22.99 -11.36
C GLY A 15 -13.75 22.71 -12.78
N HIS A 16 -13.60 21.44 -13.16
CA HIS A 16 -13.30 21.01 -14.52
C HIS A 16 -14.51 20.23 -15.08
N GLU A 17 -15.15 20.77 -16.10
CA GLU A 17 -16.14 20.05 -16.90
C GLU A 17 -15.43 19.47 -18.13
N ALA A 18 -15.73 18.22 -18.49
CA ALA A 18 -15.26 17.66 -19.75
C ALA A 18 -15.79 18.52 -20.91
N ALA A 19 -14.96 18.80 -21.93
CA ALA A 19 -15.31 19.67 -23.07
C ALA A 19 -16.59 19.25 -23.84
N THR A 20 -17.09 18.04 -23.59
CA THR A 20 -18.30 17.45 -24.19
C THR A 20 -19.56 17.58 -23.34
N LYS A 21 -19.48 18.07 -22.10
CA LYS A 21 -20.63 18.18 -21.19
C LYS A 21 -21.36 19.52 -21.40
N GLN A 22 -22.67 19.45 -21.62
CA GLN A 22 -23.55 20.61 -21.85
C GLN A 22 -24.15 21.22 -20.57
N GLU A 23 -23.84 20.66 -19.39
CA GLU A 23 -24.37 21.14 -18.11
C GLU A 23 -23.31 21.96 -17.38
N ALA A 24 -23.39 23.28 -17.52
CA ALA A 24 -22.58 24.23 -16.77
C ALA A 24 -23.02 24.30 -15.30
N ILE A 25 -22.05 24.34 -14.38
CA ILE A 25 -22.31 24.63 -12.96
C ILE A 25 -23.14 25.91 -12.80
N ASP A 26 -24.28 25.81 -12.11
CA ASP A 26 -25.09 26.96 -11.73
C ASP A 26 -24.49 27.70 -10.54
N TYR A 27 -23.55 28.60 -10.84
CA TYR A 27 -22.91 29.46 -9.84
C TYR A 27 -23.90 30.39 -9.12
N SER A 28 -25.06 30.70 -9.71
CA SER A 28 -26.07 31.55 -9.06
C SER A 28 -26.70 30.83 -7.88
N SER A 29 -27.12 29.59 -8.10
CA SER A 29 -27.65 28.74 -7.03
C SER A 29 -26.59 28.41 -5.98
N LEU A 30 -25.34 28.15 -6.39
CA LEU A 30 -24.25 27.88 -5.46
C LEU A 30 -23.87 29.10 -4.62
N ALA A 31 -23.87 30.31 -5.19
CA ALA A 31 -23.54 31.53 -4.46
C ALA A 31 -24.49 31.78 -3.29
N ALA A 32 -25.77 31.40 -3.44
CA ALA A 32 -26.80 31.52 -2.42
C ALA A 32 -26.67 30.51 -1.25
N VAL A 33 -25.86 29.46 -1.39
CA VAL A 33 -25.68 28.45 -0.33
C VAL A 33 -24.89 29.03 0.84
N THR A 34 -25.50 29.10 2.02
CA THR A 34 -24.92 29.65 3.26
C THR A 34 -23.94 28.73 3.99
N GLY A 35 -23.24 27.84 3.27
CA GLY A 35 -22.32 26.85 3.80
C GLY A 35 -20.98 26.79 3.07
N THR A 36 -20.19 25.77 3.38
CA THR A 36 -18.88 25.53 2.77
C THR A 36 -19.05 24.96 1.36
N ILE A 37 -18.37 25.55 0.38
CA ILE A 37 -18.32 25.04 -0.99
C ILE A 37 -16.90 24.57 -1.27
N VAL A 38 -16.76 23.35 -1.80
CA VAL A 38 -15.47 22.77 -2.16
C VAL A 38 -15.42 22.57 -3.66
N ILE A 39 -14.45 23.20 -4.30
CA ILE A 39 -14.19 23.06 -5.73
C ILE A 39 -13.00 22.11 -5.89
N TYR A 40 -13.28 20.89 -6.35
CA TYR A 40 -12.30 19.91 -6.78
C TYR A 40 -11.79 20.22 -8.19
N MET A 41 -10.51 19.98 -8.47
CA MET A 41 -9.93 20.10 -9.82
C MET A 41 -10.15 21.47 -10.48
N GLY A 42 -10.41 22.52 -9.70
CA GLY A 42 -10.80 23.83 -10.21
C GLY A 42 -9.72 24.91 -10.12
N VAL A 43 -8.55 24.61 -9.56
CA VAL A 43 -7.54 25.64 -9.25
C VAL A 43 -7.04 26.36 -10.51
N GLU A 44 -6.83 25.64 -11.62
CA GLU A 44 -6.52 26.26 -12.92
C GLU A 44 -7.67 27.12 -13.45
N GLN A 45 -8.92 26.71 -13.21
CA GLN A 45 -10.14 27.43 -13.59
C GLN A 45 -10.54 28.51 -12.58
N SER A 46 -9.65 28.85 -11.63
CA SER A 46 -9.94 29.83 -10.59
C SER A 46 -10.32 31.22 -11.07
N PRO A 47 -9.78 31.77 -12.17
CA PRO A 47 -10.29 33.03 -12.70
C PRO A 47 -11.77 32.92 -13.08
N HIS A 48 -12.18 31.79 -13.69
CA HIS A 48 -13.54 31.60 -14.18
C HIS A 48 -14.56 31.45 -13.05
N TRP A 49 -14.35 30.52 -12.12
CA TRP A 49 -15.34 30.29 -11.06
C TRP A 49 -15.37 31.43 -10.04
N SER A 50 -14.23 32.06 -9.72
CA SER A 50 -14.22 33.18 -8.77
C SER A 50 -15.03 34.36 -9.28
N GLU A 51 -14.84 34.72 -10.56
CA GLU A 51 -15.63 35.76 -11.23
C GLU A 51 -17.11 35.38 -11.33
N ALA A 52 -17.43 34.11 -11.57
CA ALA A 52 -18.82 33.64 -11.60
C ALA A 52 -19.51 33.78 -10.23
N PHE A 53 -18.84 33.44 -9.12
CA PHE A 53 -19.37 33.64 -7.78
C PHE A 53 -19.54 35.13 -7.43
N LEU A 54 -18.59 35.98 -7.83
CA LEU A 54 -18.68 37.43 -7.62
C LEU A 54 -19.87 38.03 -8.39
N ARG A 55 -20.06 37.65 -9.66
CA ARG A 55 -21.22 38.08 -10.47
C ARG A 55 -22.55 37.59 -9.92
N ALA A 56 -22.56 36.41 -9.32
CA ALA A 56 -23.71 35.84 -8.62
C ALA A 56 -24.01 36.49 -7.26
N GLY A 57 -23.23 37.50 -6.84
CA GLY A 57 -23.47 38.29 -5.63
C GLY A 57 -22.84 37.73 -4.36
N ARG A 58 -21.94 36.75 -4.45
CA ARG A 58 -21.14 36.30 -3.30
C ARG A 58 -20.19 37.44 -2.86
N PRO A 59 -20.10 37.77 -1.56
CA PRO A 59 -19.25 38.87 -1.10
C PRO A 59 -17.77 38.71 -1.49
N PRO A 60 -17.08 39.76 -1.97
CA PRO A 60 -15.68 39.69 -2.40
C PRO A 60 -14.69 39.25 -1.31
N ASP A 61 -15.00 39.60 -0.05
CA ASP A 61 -14.24 39.27 1.15
C ASP A 61 -14.52 37.84 1.67
N THR A 62 -15.40 37.09 0.99
CA THR A 62 -15.69 35.69 1.33
C THR A 62 -14.39 34.91 1.45
N PRO A 63 -14.12 34.26 2.60
CA PRO A 63 -12.89 33.53 2.77
C PRO A 63 -12.75 32.35 1.80
N VAL A 64 -11.56 32.18 1.26
CA VAL A 64 -11.19 31.01 0.45
C VAL A 64 -9.92 30.40 1.04
N THR A 65 -9.96 29.10 1.33
CA THR A 65 -8.77 28.32 1.69
C THR A 65 -8.42 27.39 0.54
N LEU A 66 -7.21 27.52 0.01
CA LEU A 66 -6.67 26.64 -1.01
C LEU A 66 -5.81 25.60 -0.30
N VAL A 67 -6.03 24.33 -0.61
CA VAL A 67 -5.22 23.24 -0.07
C VAL A 67 -4.69 22.41 -1.22
N SER A 68 -3.39 22.43 -1.39
CA SER A 68 -2.65 21.62 -2.36
C SER A 68 -2.01 20.43 -1.67
N ARG A 69 -2.09 19.26 -2.31
CA ARG A 69 -1.53 17.98 -1.84
C ARG A 69 -1.95 17.69 -0.40
N CYS A 70 -3.26 17.72 -0.20
CA CYS A 70 -3.87 17.46 1.11
C CYS A 70 -3.31 16.16 1.71
N SER A 71 -2.88 16.22 2.97
CA SER A 71 -2.29 15.11 3.75
C SER A 71 -0.90 14.64 3.28
N TRP A 72 -0.26 15.33 2.33
CA TRP A 72 1.12 15.03 1.93
C TRP A 72 2.10 15.83 2.80
N ALA A 73 3.36 15.37 2.90
CA ALA A 73 4.36 16.00 3.76
C ALA A 73 4.64 17.47 3.38
N ASP A 74 4.46 17.79 2.11
CA ASP A 74 4.67 19.10 1.51
C ASP A 74 3.33 19.74 1.06
N GLN A 75 2.26 19.42 1.79
CA GLN A 75 0.97 20.11 1.70
C GLN A 75 1.16 21.61 1.82
N GLN A 76 0.53 22.36 0.91
CA GLN A 76 0.51 23.82 0.95
C GLN A 76 -0.90 24.32 1.23
N ILE A 77 -1.02 25.26 2.16
CA ILE A 77 -2.28 25.93 2.47
C ILE A 77 -2.12 27.42 2.24
N VAL A 78 -3.00 27.98 1.39
CA VAL A 78 -3.06 29.41 1.11
C VAL A 78 -4.43 29.91 1.54
N ALA A 79 -4.45 30.81 2.52
CA ALA A 79 -5.66 31.53 2.91
C ALA A 79 -5.75 32.83 2.10
N THR A 80 -6.91 33.07 1.49
CA THR A 80 -7.17 34.22 0.62
C THR A 80 -8.65 34.59 0.69
N THR A 81 -9.09 35.50 -0.18
CA THR A 81 -10.49 35.92 -0.35
C THR A 81 -10.97 35.51 -1.73
N LEU A 82 -12.29 35.52 -1.95
CA LEU A 82 -12.87 35.21 -3.25
C LEU A 82 -12.40 36.17 -4.34
N ALA A 83 -12.20 37.45 -4.01
CA ALA A 83 -11.68 38.45 -4.94
C ALA A 83 -10.22 38.21 -5.34
N GLU A 84 -9.41 37.68 -4.42
CA GLU A 84 -7.96 37.57 -4.58
C GLU A 84 -7.50 36.16 -4.96
N CYS A 85 -8.38 35.15 -4.89
CA CYS A 85 -7.95 33.76 -4.95
C CYS A 85 -7.26 33.38 -6.27
N ALA A 86 -7.69 33.93 -7.40
CA ALA A 86 -7.06 33.67 -8.70
C ALA A 86 -5.62 34.21 -8.77
N THR A 87 -5.36 35.35 -8.14
CA THR A 87 -4.01 35.92 -8.00
C THR A 87 -3.19 35.11 -7.01
N ALA A 88 -3.76 34.79 -5.84
CA ALA A 88 -3.08 34.01 -4.81
C ALA A 88 -2.67 32.61 -5.30
N ILE A 89 -3.50 31.95 -6.12
CA ILE A 89 -3.15 30.66 -6.76
C ILE A 89 -1.94 30.79 -7.68
N ARG A 90 -1.92 31.85 -8.49
CA ARG A 90 -0.85 32.12 -9.46
C ARG A 90 0.47 32.41 -8.75
N ASP A 91 0.43 33.26 -7.73
CA ASP A 91 1.62 33.68 -6.99
C ASP A 91 2.18 32.55 -6.12
N ALA A 92 1.31 31.72 -5.54
CA ALA A 92 1.73 30.58 -4.72
C ALA A 92 2.24 29.39 -5.55
N ALA A 93 2.02 29.37 -6.87
CA ALA A 93 2.38 28.27 -7.76
C ALA A 93 2.00 26.88 -7.20
N LEU A 94 0.76 26.77 -6.71
CA LEU A 94 0.31 25.58 -5.97
C LEU A 94 0.39 24.32 -6.85
N PRO A 95 1.11 23.27 -6.41
CA PRO A 95 1.17 22.03 -7.17
C PRO A 95 -0.19 21.32 -7.20
N ALA A 96 -0.48 20.60 -8.27
CA ALA A 96 -1.63 19.69 -8.30
C ALA A 96 -1.35 18.44 -7.43
N PRO A 97 -2.38 17.71 -6.95
CA PRO A 97 -3.79 18.11 -6.91
C PRO A 97 -4.06 19.18 -5.85
N ALA A 98 -4.97 20.10 -6.13
CA ALA A 98 -5.37 21.16 -5.21
C ALA A 98 -6.88 21.40 -5.23
N ILE A 99 -7.43 21.77 -4.06
CA ILE A 99 -8.85 22.07 -3.85
C ILE A 99 -9.02 23.50 -3.33
N ALA A 100 -10.11 24.15 -3.71
CA ALA A 100 -10.50 25.44 -3.15
C ALA A 100 -11.71 25.28 -2.23
N ILE A 101 -11.65 25.85 -1.03
CA ILE A 101 -12.68 25.77 0.00
C ILE A 101 -13.21 27.18 0.26
N ILE A 102 -14.40 27.48 -0.23
CA ILE A 102 -15.05 28.79 -0.15
C ILE A 102 -15.98 28.83 1.08
N GLY A 103 -15.94 29.93 1.83
CA GLY A 103 -16.79 30.17 3.00
C GLY A 103 -16.19 29.67 4.32
N SER A 104 -14.97 29.13 4.32
CA SER A 104 -14.28 28.74 5.56
C SER A 104 -12.84 29.23 5.56
N ARG A 105 -12.40 29.81 6.69
CA ARG A 105 -10.97 29.97 7.00
C ARG A 105 -10.50 28.72 7.72
N SER A 106 -9.88 27.80 6.99
CA SER A 106 -9.22 26.67 7.64
C SER A 106 -7.84 27.14 8.11
N ALA A 107 -7.65 27.22 9.44
CA ALA A 107 -6.34 27.36 10.08
C ALA A 107 -5.63 25.99 10.20
N GLY A 108 -5.86 25.09 9.24
CA GLY A 108 -5.19 23.79 9.23
C GLY A 108 -3.69 24.01 9.08
N ARG A 109 -2.92 23.68 10.10
CA ARG A 109 -1.48 23.55 9.97
C ARG A 109 -1.22 22.32 9.09
N PRO A 110 -0.27 22.32 8.15
CA PRO A 110 0.11 21.11 7.44
C PRO A 110 0.38 20.01 8.46
N VAL A 111 -0.32 18.88 8.32
CA VAL A 111 0.01 17.67 9.05
C VAL A 111 1.23 17.10 8.35
N ALA A 112 2.37 17.75 8.52
CA ALA A 112 3.64 17.11 8.22
C ALA A 112 3.62 15.81 9.03
N GLY A 113 3.72 14.66 8.35
CA GLY A 113 3.83 13.39 9.04
C GLY A 113 5.01 13.48 9.98
N HIS A 114 4.77 13.42 11.28
CA HIS A 114 5.86 13.30 12.26
C HIS A 114 6.11 11.82 12.44
N GLY A 115 7.35 11.38 12.25
CA GLY A 115 7.69 9.97 12.41
C GLY A 115 8.95 9.58 11.65
N PRO A 116 9.38 8.32 11.80
CA PRO A 116 10.64 7.84 11.24
C PRO A 116 10.64 7.74 9.71
N LEU A 117 9.47 7.81 9.06
CA LEU A 117 9.31 7.85 7.60
C LEU A 117 8.81 9.22 7.11
N ALA A 118 8.88 10.26 7.94
CA ALA A 118 8.49 11.62 7.55
C ALA A 118 9.17 12.05 6.24
N GLY A 119 8.37 12.51 5.27
CA GLY A 119 8.87 12.94 3.96
C GLY A 119 9.35 11.81 3.05
N THR A 120 9.15 10.55 3.42
CA THR A 120 9.47 9.37 2.59
C THR A 120 8.22 8.87 1.88
N ARG A 121 8.32 8.65 0.57
CA ARG A 121 7.23 8.19 -0.29
C ARG A 121 7.48 6.75 -0.76
N LEU A 122 6.55 5.85 -0.45
CA LEU A 122 6.69 4.40 -0.64
C LEU A 122 5.63 3.89 -1.61
N LEU A 123 6.07 3.30 -2.72
CA LEU A 123 5.21 2.60 -3.66
C LEU A 123 4.87 1.19 -3.15
N ILE A 124 3.58 0.88 -3.08
CA ILE A 124 3.04 -0.42 -2.69
C ILE A 124 2.51 -1.11 -3.93
N ALA A 125 3.06 -2.27 -4.25
CA ALA A 125 2.72 -3.03 -5.46
C ALA A 125 1.69 -4.17 -5.24
N ARG A 126 1.03 -4.19 -4.07
CA ARG A 126 0.06 -5.25 -3.69
C ARG A 126 -1.23 -5.18 -4.51
N PRO A 127 -1.98 -6.29 -4.67
CA PRO A 127 -3.29 -6.26 -5.34
C PRO A 127 -4.24 -5.21 -4.74
N ALA A 128 -5.22 -4.80 -5.54
CA ALA A 128 -6.32 -3.96 -5.08
C ALA A 128 -6.99 -4.58 -3.84
N GLY A 129 -7.30 -3.75 -2.83
CA GLY A 129 -7.88 -4.21 -1.56
C GLY A 129 -6.97 -5.06 -0.66
N GLN A 130 -5.68 -5.16 -0.98
CA GLN A 130 -4.67 -5.87 -0.16
C GLN A 130 -3.52 -4.97 0.29
N GLY A 131 -3.63 -3.65 0.09
CA GLY A 131 -2.63 -2.64 0.48
C GLY A 131 -2.89 -1.98 1.83
N ASP A 132 -4.14 -1.94 2.30
CA ASP A 132 -4.62 -1.04 3.37
C ASP A 132 -3.81 -1.15 4.67
N GLN A 133 -3.54 -2.37 5.15
CA GLN A 133 -2.74 -2.56 6.36
C GLN A 133 -1.32 -1.98 6.24
N LEU A 134 -0.72 -2.07 5.05
CA LEU A 134 0.62 -1.53 4.79
C LEU A 134 0.56 -0.01 4.62
N ILE A 135 -0.47 0.51 3.94
CA ILE A 135 -0.75 1.95 3.82
C ILE A 135 -0.88 2.57 5.22
N ASP A 136 -1.74 2.01 6.07
CA ASP A 136 -1.96 2.48 7.44
C ASP A 136 -0.69 2.39 8.30
N ALA A 137 0.11 1.34 8.10
CA ALA A 137 1.38 1.17 8.81
C ALA A 137 2.42 2.22 8.39
N ILE A 138 2.45 2.60 7.11
CA ILE A 138 3.32 3.66 6.58
C ILE A 138 2.85 5.04 7.06
N SER A 139 1.56 5.34 6.95
CA SER A 139 0.99 6.62 7.37
C SER A 139 1.17 6.87 8.87
N ARG A 140 1.03 5.84 9.72
CA ARG A 140 1.31 5.94 11.17
C ARG A 140 2.77 6.26 11.49
N ARG A 141 3.70 6.02 10.56
CA ARG A 141 5.13 6.34 10.67
C ARG A 141 5.50 7.66 10.01
N GLY A 142 4.50 8.42 9.52
CA GLY A 142 4.68 9.69 8.85
C GLY A 142 5.06 9.60 7.37
N GLY A 143 5.12 8.39 6.80
CA GLY A 143 5.41 8.19 5.38
C GLY A 143 4.16 8.34 4.50
N GLU A 144 4.39 8.60 3.22
CA GLU A 144 3.34 8.65 2.21
C GLU A 144 3.32 7.33 1.42
N ALA A 145 2.17 6.66 1.39
CA ALA A 145 1.98 5.42 0.65
C ALA A 145 1.30 5.70 -0.69
N VAL A 146 1.93 5.27 -1.79
CA VAL A 146 1.35 5.29 -3.14
C VAL A 146 0.97 3.86 -3.48
N HIS A 147 -0.31 3.58 -3.69
CA HIS A 147 -0.76 2.23 -4.05
C HIS A 147 -0.88 2.09 -5.56
N LEU A 148 -0.05 1.22 -6.14
CA LEU A 148 -0.10 0.84 -7.55
C LEU A 148 -0.12 -0.68 -7.67
N PRO A 149 -1.30 -1.32 -7.78
CA PRO A 149 -1.38 -2.76 -7.96
C PRO A 149 -0.63 -3.22 -9.22
N LEU A 150 0.37 -4.08 -9.05
CA LEU A 150 1.10 -4.68 -10.17
C LEU A 150 0.64 -6.11 -10.47
N ILE A 151 -0.16 -6.68 -9.57
CA ILE A 151 -0.76 -7.99 -9.73
C ILE A 151 -2.26 -7.91 -9.46
N GLU A 152 -3.00 -8.72 -10.20
CA GLU A 152 -4.42 -8.91 -10.03
C GLU A 152 -4.68 -10.32 -9.48
N ILE A 153 -5.63 -10.40 -8.54
CA ILE A 153 -6.17 -11.66 -8.04
C ILE A 153 -7.51 -11.89 -8.72
N GLY A 154 -7.51 -12.78 -9.70
CA GLY A 154 -8.68 -13.14 -10.49
C GLY A 154 -9.34 -14.43 -10.01
N PRO A 155 -10.47 -14.81 -10.64
CA PRO A 155 -11.12 -16.09 -10.38
C PRO A 155 -10.20 -17.27 -10.71
N ALA A 156 -10.58 -18.44 -10.22
CA ALA A 156 -9.99 -19.72 -10.63
C ALA A 156 -9.92 -19.82 -12.16
N PRO A 157 -8.82 -20.34 -12.76
CA PRO A 157 -8.77 -20.63 -14.19
C PRO A 157 -9.85 -21.61 -14.65
N GLU A 158 -10.20 -22.56 -13.79
CA GLU A 158 -11.24 -23.56 -14.01
C GLU A 158 -12.23 -23.55 -12.82
N PRO A 159 -13.21 -22.61 -12.79
CA PRO A 159 -14.18 -22.50 -11.70
C PRO A 159 -14.94 -23.81 -11.43
N ALA A 160 -15.30 -24.53 -12.50
CA ALA A 160 -16.00 -25.80 -12.40
C ALA A 160 -15.22 -26.87 -11.60
N ALA A 161 -13.88 -26.86 -11.65
CA ALA A 161 -13.06 -27.77 -10.86
C ALA A 161 -13.14 -27.44 -9.36
N VAL A 162 -13.19 -26.15 -9.00
CA VAL A 162 -13.38 -25.71 -7.61
C VAL A 162 -14.76 -26.09 -7.10
N GLU A 163 -15.79 -25.86 -7.91
CA GLU A 163 -17.17 -26.24 -7.57
C GLU A 163 -17.34 -27.75 -7.40
N ALA A 164 -16.70 -28.55 -8.27
CA ALA A 164 -16.69 -29.99 -8.17
C ALA A 164 -15.98 -30.47 -6.89
N ALA A 165 -14.81 -29.91 -6.57
CA ALA A 165 -14.08 -30.20 -5.34
C ALA A 165 -14.88 -29.81 -4.08
N ILE A 166 -15.64 -28.71 -4.14
CA ILE A 166 -16.56 -28.30 -3.06
C ILE A 166 -17.74 -29.27 -2.94
N ALA A 167 -18.31 -29.73 -4.06
CA ALA A 167 -19.43 -30.66 -4.06
C ALA A 167 -19.04 -32.03 -3.45
N SER A 168 -17.78 -32.42 -3.58
CA SER A 168 -17.20 -33.63 -2.98
C SER A 168 -16.37 -33.36 -1.72
N ALA A 169 -16.44 -32.15 -1.13
CA ALA A 169 -15.56 -31.74 -0.04
C ALA A 169 -15.62 -32.68 1.18
N TRP A 170 -16.81 -33.19 1.49
CA TRP A 170 -17.07 -34.17 2.55
C TRP A 170 -16.30 -35.50 2.39
N SER A 171 -15.78 -35.79 1.20
CA SER A 171 -15.05 -37.03 0.91
C SER A 171 -13.53 -36.94 1.16
N PHE A 172 -13.02 -35.74 1.49
CA PHE A 172 -11.62 -35.56 1.86
C PHE A 172 -11.44 -35.70 3.38
N ASP A 173 -10.34 -36.30 3.78
CA ASP A 173 -9.91 -36.35 5.18
C ASP A 173 -9.25 -35.03 5.58
N TRP A 174 -8.60 -34.36 4.62
CA TRP A 174 -7.88 -33.10 4.81
C TRP A 174 -8.10 -32.12 3.66
N ILE A 175 -8.28 -30.84 3.99
CA ILE A 175 -8.24 -29.73 3.05
C ILE A 175 -7.14 -28.77 3.49
N ILE A 176 -6.15 -28.55 2.62
CA ILE A 176 -4.96 -27.75 2.93
C ILE A 176 -4.99 -26.44 2.16
N PHE A 177 -4.87 -25.34 2.89
CA PHE A 177 -4.84 -23.99 2.33
C PHE A 177 -3.42 -23.42 2.35
N ALA A 178 -2.91 -23.11 1.17
CA ALA A 178 -1.57 -22.55 1.01
C ALA A 178 -1.50 -21.03 1.17
N SER A 179 -2.62 -20.32 1.05
CA SER A 179 -2.64 -18.86 1.11
C SER A 179 -4.00 -18.31 1.55
N ILE A 180 -3.98 -17.08 2.05
CA ILE A 180 -5.16 -16.27 2.37
C ILE A 180 -6.10 -16.17 1.15
N ASN A 181 -5.55 -16.00 -0.05
CA ASN A 181 -6.33 -15.92 -1.28
C ASN A 181 -7.04 -17.24 -1.60
N GLY A 182 -6.38 -18.39 -1.34
CA GLY A 182 -7.01 -19.70 -1.47
C GLY A 182 -8.20 -19.88 -0.54
N VAL A 183 -8.05 -19.46 0.73
CA VAL A 183 -9.16 -19.49 1.72
C VAL A 183 -10.33 -18.62 1.27
N ARG A 184 -10.06 -17.35 0.92
CA ARG A 184 -11.09 -16.40 0.50
C ARG A 184 -11.82 -16.86 -0.75
N ALA A 185 -11.09 -17.37 -1.74
CA ALA A 185 -11.68 -17.86 -2.98
C ALA A 185 -12.54 -19.11 -2.73
N PHE A 186 -12.02 -20.10 -2.01
CA PHE A 186 -12.77 -21.32 -1.67
C PHE A 186 -14.04 -21.01 -0.87
N HIS A 187 -13.96 -20.13 0.13
CA HIS A 187 -15.13 -19.69 0.89
C HIS A 187 -16.16 -18.97 0.01
N SER A 188 -15.71 -18.13 -0.92
CA SER A 188 -16.60 -17.47 -1.90
C SER A 188 -17.34 -18.49 -2.77
N TYR A 189 -16.62 -19.46 -3.36
CA TYR A 189 -17.25 -20.52 -4.15
C TYR A 189 -18.20 -21.39 -3.33
N LEU A 190 -17.85 -21.70 -2.07
CA LEU A 190 -18.70 -22.47 -1.16
C LEU A 190 -20.04 -21.76 -0.94
N ARG A 191 -19.99 -20.46 -0.62
CA ARG A 191 -21.17 -19.63 -0.39
C ARG A 191 -22.01 -19.42 -1.66
N ASN A 192 -21.37 -19.16 -2.79
CA ASN A 192 -22.05 -18.97 -4.07
C ASN A 192 -22.73 -20.25 -4.56
N SER A 193 -22.22 -21.42 -4.15
CA SER A 193 -22.86 -22.71 -4.39
C SER A 193 -24.05 -23.00 -3.46
N GLY A 194 -24.46 -22.05 -2.61
CA GLY A 194 -25.51 -22.24 -1.61
C GLY A 194 -25.12 -23.19 -0.47
N ARG A 195 -23.82 -23.45 -0.28
CA ARG A 195 -23.28 -24.34 0.74
C ARG A 195 -22.63 -23.54 1.89
N ASP A 196 -22.36 -24.23 2.99
CA ASP A 196 -21.63 -23.70 4.13
C ASP A 196 -20.68 -24.78 4.69
N ALA A 197 -20.12 -24.53 5.88
CA ALA A 197 -19.16 -25.43 6.53
C ALA A 197 -19.65 -26.89 6.65
N ARG A 198 -20.98 -27.13 6.69
CA ARG A 198 -21.53 -28.50 6.74
C ARG A 198 -21.18 -29.33 5.50
N ALA A 199 -20.91 -28.70 4.36
CA ALA A 199 -20.50 -29.39 3.14
C ALA A 199 -19.10 -30.00 3.23
N LEU A 200 -18.27 -29.55 4.19
CA LEU A 200 -16.92 -30.08 4.40
C LEU A 200 -16.92 -31.40 5.18
N GLY A 201 -18.05 -31.79 5.78
CA GLY A 201 -18.18 -33.04 6.51
C GLY A 201 -17.20 -33.12 7.70
N THR A 202 -16.41 -34.18 7.74
CA THR A 202 -15.39 -34.43 8.79
C THR A 202 -13.98 -34.03 8.35
N ALA A 203 -13.84 -33.34 7.21
CA ALA A 203 -12.54 -32.94 6.70
C ALA A 203 -11.83 -32.01 7.68
N ARG A 204 -10.58 -32.33 8.01
CA ARG A 204 -9.71 -31.47 8.82
C ARG A 204 -9.09 -30.38 7.96
N LEU A 205 -8.94 -29.18 8.50
CA LEU A 205 -8.43 -28.02 7.78
C LEU A 205 -7.00 -27.70 8.23
N ALA A 206 -6.10 -27.57 7.27
CA ALA A 206 -4.71 -27.16 7.53
C ALA A 206 -4.38 -25.83 6.85
N ALA A 207 -3.65 -24.97 7.57
CA ALA A 207 -3.12 -23.72 7.05
C ALA A 207 -1.59 -23.75 7.08
N ILE A 208 -0.94 -23.33 5.99
CA ILE A 208 0.54 -23.30 5.94
C ILE A 208 1.14 -22.31 6.94
N GLY A 209 0.43 -21.24 7.30
CA GLY A 209 0.95 -20.24 8.24
C GLY A 209 -0.11 -19.39 8.92
N PRO A 210 0.31 -18.51 9.85
CA PRO A 210 -0.58 -17.82 10.78
C PRO A 210 -1.65 -16.98 10.10
N ALA A 211 -1.28 -16.22 9.07
CA ALA A 211 -2.23 -15.37 8.35
C ALA A 211 -3.27 -16.18 7.56
N THR A 212 -2.91 -17.38 7.08
CA THR A 212 -3.86 -18.30 6.42
C THR A 212 -4.81 -18.93 7.44
N ARG A 213 -4.34 -19.26 8.65
CA ARG A 213 -5.18 -19.71 9.76
C ARG A 213 -6.19 -18.63 10.16
N GLU A 214 -5.72 -17.40 10.38
CA GLU A 214 -6.58 -16.25 10.70
C GLU A 214 -7.65 -16.04 9.63
N ALA A 215 -7.32 -16.24 8.34
CA ALA A 215 -8.28 -16.16 7.26
C ALA A 215 -9.35 -17.26 7.31
N LEU A 216 -8.99 -18.49 7.70
CA LEU A 216 -9.97 -19.58 7.91
C LEU A 216 -10.91 -19.23 9.06
N GLU A 217 -10.35 -18.80 10.19
CA GLU A 217 -11.12 -18.46 11.39
C GLU A 217 -12.06 -17.28 11.14
N ALA A 218 -11.63 -16.27 10.38
CA ALA A 218 -12.47 -15.17 9.94
C ALA A 218 -13.65 -15.61 9.03
N CYS A 219 -13.52 -16.76 8.35
CA CYS A 219 -14.61 -17.39 7.61
C CYS A 219 -15.44 -18.36 8.47
N GLY A 220 -15.20 -18.43 9.78
CA GLY A 220 -15.89 -19.36 10.69
C GLY A 220 -15.44 -20.81 10.55
N LEU A 221 -14.26 -21.05 9.97
CA LEU A 221 -13.67 -22.38 9.79
C LEU A 221 -12.52 -22.57 10.79
N THR A 222 -12.61 -23.60 11.62
CA THR A 222 -11.54 -23.95 12.57
C THR A 222 -10.37 -24.58 11.84
N CYS A 223 -9.15 -24.09 12.09
CA CYS A 223 -7.92 -24.68 11.58
C CYS A 223 -7.43 -25.76 12.55
N ASP A 224 -7.45 -27.02 12.13
CA ASP A 224 -7.01 -28.17 12.94
C ASP A 224 -5.49 -28.29 13.01
N LEU A 225 -4.78 -27.83 11.96
CA LEU A 225 -3.33 -27.98 11.86
C LEU A 225 -2.66 -26.75 11.26
N MET A 226 -1.61 -26.29 11.93
CA MET A 226 -0.67 -25.29 11.40
C MET A 226 0.75 -25.75 11.73
N PRO A 227 1.66 -25.89 10.74
CA PRO A 227 3.01 -26.36 10.99
C PRO A 227 3.85 -25.29 11.69
N GLY A 228 4.88 -25.73 12.42
CA GLY A 228 5.85 -24.83 13.07
C GLY A 228 6.76 -24.10 12.06
N CYS A 229 7.06 -24.73 10.92
CA CYS A 229 7.74 -24.09 9.80
C CYS A 229 6.74 -23.79 8.67
N TYR A 230 6.65 -22.51 8.27
CA TYR A 230 5.62 -21.98 7.37
C TYR A 230 5.88 -22.28 5.88
N ARG A 231 6.28 -23.53 5.59
CA ARG A 231 6.56 -24.01 4.24
C ARG A 231 5.86 -25.34 4.01
N SER A 232 5.78 -25.74 2.74
CA SER A 232 5.17 -27.01 2.31
C SER A 232 5.75 -28.22 3.05
N GLU A 233 7.06 -28.19 3.34
CA GLU A 233 7.77 -29.23 4.08
C GLU A 233 7.26 -29.37 5.52
N GLY A 234 6.92 -28.25 6.17
CA GLY A 234 6.40 -28.25 7.53
C GLY A 234 5.03 -28.87 7.67
N VAL A 235 4.18 -28.72 6.66
CA VAL A 235 2.85 -29.35 6.64
C VAL A 235 2.99 -30.88 6.67
N LEU A 236 3.96 -31.43 5.94
CA LEU A 236 4.22 -32.87 5.91
C LEU A 236 4.72 -33.42 7.25
N GLU A 237 5.58 -32.67 7.94
CA GLU A 237 6.04 -33.01 9.28
C GLU A 237 4.89 -32.93 10.29
N ALA A 238 4.04 -31.91 10.19
CA ALA A 238 2.93 -31.68 11.11
C ALA A 238 1.77 -32.68 10.92
N ILE A 239 1.53 -33.15 9.69
CA ILE A 239 0.62 -34.28 9.41
C ILE A 239 1.21 -35.56 10.02
N GLY A 240 2.52 -35.75 9.92
CA GLY A 240 3.26 -36.89 10.48
C GLY A 240 2.98 -38.22 9.77
N ASP A 241 3.81 -39.22 10.03
CA ASP A 241 3.69 -40.57 9.43
C ASP A 241 2.57 -41.43 10.03
N SER A 242 1.89 -40.90 11.05
CA SER A 242 0.84 -41.59 11.80
C SER A 242 -0.56 -41.33 11.25
N VAL A 243 -0.71 -40.45 10.24
CA VAL A 243 -1.98 -40.27 9.55
C VAL A 243 -2.19 -41.45 8.59
N PRO A 244 -3.30 -42.19 8.72
CA PRO A 244 -3.63 -43.26 7.78
C PRO A 244 -3.65 -42.74 6.33
N GLN A 245 -3.47 -43.66 5.37
CA GLN A 245 -3.71 -43.33 3.97
C GLN A 245 -5.11 -42.70 3.82
N GLY A 246 -5.15 -41.54 3.16
CA GLY A 246 -6.32 -40.67 3.18
C GLY A 246 -6.38 -39.80 1.93
N ARG A 247 -7.46 -39.06 1.81
CA ARG A 247 -7.77 -38.17 0.68
C ARG A 247 -7.53 -36.72 1.08
N PHE A 248 -6.73 -36.03 0.28
CA PHE A 248 -6.30 -34.66 0.51
C PHE A 248 -6.79 -33.77 -0.64
N LEU A 249 -7.32 -32.60 -0.30
CA LEU A 249 -7.56 -31.51 -1.25
C LEU A 249 -6.57 -30.37 -0.98
N LEU A 250 -5.75 -30.03 -1.97
CA LEU A 250 -4.85 -28.89 -1.92
C LEU A 250 -5.48 -27.67 -2.61
N VAL A 251 -5.75 -26.63 -1.84
CA VAL A 251 -6.31 -25.35 -2.32
C VAL A 251 -5.18 -24.33 -2.46
N ARG A 252 -4.89 -23.94 -3.70
CA ARG A 252 -3.74 -23.06 -4.01
C ARG A 252 -4.01 -22.10 -5.18
N ALA A 253 -3.00 -21.31 -5.50
CA ALA A 253 -2.97 -20.49 -6.71
C ALA A 253 -2.77 -21.36 -7.96
N ASP A 254 -3.11 -20.81 -9.13
CA ASP A 254 -2.85 -21.37 -10.45
C ASP A 254 -1.36 -21.61 -10.76
N ARG A 255 -0.46 -20.95 -10.03
CA ARG A 255 1.00 -21.10 -10.14
C ARG A 255 1.63 -21.50 -8.81
N GLY A 256 2.66 -22.34 -8.84
CA GLY A 256 3.37 -22.83 -7.65
C GLY A 256 3.99 -24.22 -7.85
N ARG A 257 4.90 -24.61 -6.96
CA ARG A 257 5.57 -25.91 -7.02
C ARG A 257 4.67 -27.02 -6.49
N ASP A 258 4.63 -28.16 -7.17
CA ASP A 258 3.83 -29.33 -6.80
C ASP A 258 4.47 -30.23 -5.73
N ILE A 259 5.49 -29.71 -5.02
CA ILE A 259 6.26 -30.46 -4.02
C ILE A 259 5.34 -31.07 -2.96
N LEU A 260 4.41 -30.30 -2.39
CA LEU A 260 3.50 -30.83 -1.35
C LEU A 260 2.63 -31.99 -1.86
N ARG A 261 2.18 -31.91 -3.11
CA ARG A 261 1.39 -32.98 -3.73
C ARG A 261 2.24 -34.24 -3.91
N GLN A 262 3.42 -34.09 -4.52
CA GLN A 262 4.31 -35.22 -4.82
C GLN A 262 4.73 -35.95 -3.54
N GLU A 263 5.04 -35.21 -2.48
CA GLU A 263 5.43 -35.78 -1.19
C GLU A 263 4.27 -36.51 -0.48
N LEU A 264 3.05 -35.95 -0.52
CA LEU A 264 1.86 -36.62 0.02
C LEU A 264 1.51 -37.89 -0.77
N GLU A 265 1.61 -37.84 -2.10
CA GLU A 265 1.42 -39.01 -2.97
C GLU A 265 2.50 -40.08 -2.73
N ALA A 266 3.76 -39.68 -2.50
CA ALA A 266 4.87 -40.59 -2.18
C ALA A 266 4.66 -41.33 -0.84
N ARG A 267 3.93 -40.73 0.10
CA ARG A 267 3.51 -41.36 1.37
C ARG A 267 2.25 -42.23 1.22
N GLY A 268 1.71 -42.36 0.01
CA GLY A 268 0.56 -43.22 -0.31
C GLY A 268 -0.81 -42.55 -0.11
N HIS A 269 -0.86 -41.23 0.09
CA HIS A 269 -2.14 -40.50 0.15
C HIS A 269 -2.67 -40.22 -1.27
N ARG A 270 -4.00 -40.08 -1.39
CA ARG A 270 -4.63 -39.62 -2.63
C ARG A 270 -4.79 -38.11 -2.57
N VAL A 271 -4.17 -37.41 -3.50
CA VAL A 271 -4.14 -35.95 -3.48
C VAL A 271 -4.84 -35.38 -4.71
N GLU A 272 -5.85 -34.57 -4.47
CA GLU A 272 -6.48 -33.72 -5.46
C GLU A 272 -5.99 -32.28 -5.25
N GLN A 273 -5.79 -31.55 -6.34
CA GLN A 273 -5.28 -30.19 -6.29
C GLN A 273 -6.17 -29.28 -7.14
N VAL A 274 -6.56 -28.15 -6.56
CA VAL A 274 -7.39 -27.17 -7.26
C VAL A 274 -6.80 -25.76 -7.16
N ALA A 275 -6.77 -25.08 -8.31
CA ALA A 275 -6.41 -23.67 -8.39
C ALA A 275 -7.64 -22.81 -8.07
N ALA A 276 -7.79 -22.38 -6.82
CA ALA A 276 -8.98 -21.63 -6.38
C ALA A 276 -8.99 -20.17 -6.86
N TYR A 277 -7.83 -19.62 -7.23
CA TYR A 277 -7.70 -18.27 -7.74
C TYR A 277 -6.56 -18.19 -8.76
N SER A 278 -6.57 -17.15 -9.57
CA SER A 278 -5.45 -16.79 -10.44
C SER A 278 -4.71 -15.58 -9.90
N SER A 279 -3.39 -15.57 -10.05
CA SER A 279 -2.54 -14.43 -9.68
C SER A 279 -1.65 -14.06 -10.85
N ARG A 280 -1.92 -12.92 -11.48
CA ARG A 280 -1.25 -12.52 -12.74
C ARG A 280 -0.77 -11.08 -12.65
N PRO A 281 0.35 -10.72 -13.28
CA PRO A 281 0.68 -9.33 -13.51
C PRO A 281 -0.47 -8.62 -14.20
N VAL A 282 -0.71 -7.36 -13.85
CA VAL A 282 -1.61 -6.51 -14.64
C VAL A 282 -1.06 -6.39 -16.07
N PRO A 283 -1.91 -6.30 -17.10
CA PRO A 283 -1.45 -6.30 -18.49
C PRO A 283 -0.60 -5.07 -18.81
N THR A 284 -0.97 -3.91 -18.27
CA THR A 284 -0.28 -2.64 -18.44
C THR A 284 -0.44 -1.78 -17.19
N ILE A 285 0.49 -0.85 -16.98
CA ILE A 285 0.32 0.23 -16.01
C ILE A 285 -0.43 1.36 -16.72
N ASP A 286 -1.49 1.86 -16.09
CA ASP A 286 -2.30 2.93 -16.64
C ASP A 286 -1.50 4.22 -16.89
N SER A 287 -1.79 4.93 -17.99
CA SER A 287 -1.06 6.13 -18.43
C SER A 287 -1.18 7.30 -17.44
N GLU A 288 -2.25 7.39 -16.68
CA GLU A 288 -2.42 8.36 -15.59
C GLU A 288 -1.57 7.98 -14.38
N ALA A 289 -1.52 6.69 -14.03
CA ALA A 289 -0.63 6.18 -12.98
C ALA A 289 0.85 6.41 -13.33
N GLN A 290 1.25 6.18 -14.58
CA GLN A 290 2.61 6.48 -15.04
C GLN A 290 2.94 7.97 -14.95
N ARG A 291 2.04 8.85 -15.41
CA ARG A 291 2.22 10.31 -15.29
C ARG A 291 2.32 10.74 -13.83
N THR A 292 1.50 10.17 -12.96
CA THR A 292 1.52 10.44 -11.52
C THR A 292 2.87 10.04 -10.91
N LEU A 293 3.41 8.88 -11.27
CA LEU A 293 4.74 8.44 -10.79
C LEU A 293 5.89 9.30 -11.33
N GLN A 294 5.76 9.86 -12.52
CA GLN A 294 6.76 10.77 -13.09
C GLN A 294 6.71 12.16 -12.44
N GLN A 295 5.51 12.69 -12.21
CA GLN A 295 5.31 13.99 -11.57
C GLN A 295 5.66 13.94 -10.08
N PHE A 296 5.34 12.82 -9.44
CA PHE A 296 5.59 12.59 -8.03
C PHE A 296 6.42 11.30 -7.91
N PRO A 297 7.75 11.39 -7.90
CA PRO A 297 8.61 10.22 -7.74
C PRO A 297 8.39 9.59 -6.36
N CYS A 298 8.64 8.28 -6.29
CA CYS A 298 8.72 7.55 -5.03
C CYS A 298 10.18 7.41 -4.61
N ASP A 299 10.45 7.33 -3.31
CA ASP A 299 11.79 7.03 -2.79
C ASP A 299 12.02 5.52 -2.73
N TRP A 300 10.95 4.77 -2.45
CA TRP A 300 10.97 3.33 -2.26
C TRP A 300 9.89 2.61 -3.05
N ILE A 301 10.16 1.35 -3.37
CA ILE A 301 9.15 0.34 -3.69
C ILE A 301 9.21 -0.81 -2.69
N VAL A 302 8.04 -1.22 -2.20
CA VAL A 302 7.89 -2.28 -1.20
C VAL A 302 7.34 -3.54 -1.86
N LEU A 303 8.14 -4.61 -1.86
CA LEU A 303 7.85 -5.87 -2.54
C LEU A 303 7.64 -7.00 -1.53
N THR A 304 6.40 -7.47 -1.47
CA THR A 304 5.90 -8.36 -0.40
C THR A 304 5.71 -9.82 -0.84
N SER A 305 6.10 -10.17 -2.07
CA SER A 305 6.15 -11.56 -2.53
C SER A 305 6.96 -11.67 -3.82
N SER A 306 7.44 -12.88 -4.13
CA SER A 306 8.09 -13.17 -5.40
C SER A 306 7.23 -12.83 -6.62
N SER A 307 5.91 -13.08 -6.58
CA SER A 307 5.01 -12.74 -7.69
C SER A 307 4.92 -11.24 -7.92
N ILE A 308 4.91 -10.44 -6.84
CA ILE A 308 4.92 -8.98 -6.94
C ILE A 308 6.28 -8.50 -7.45
N ALA A 309 7.39 -9.09 -6.98
CA ALA A 309 8.73 -8.77 -7.46
C ALA A 309 8.93 -9.07 -8.95
N THR A 310 8.46 -10.23 -9.43
CA THR A 310 8.49 -10.57 -10.86
C THR A 310 7.64 -9.59 -11.68
N ALA A 311 6.42 -9.28 -11.23
CA ALA A 311 5.56 -8.31 -11.90
C ALA A 311 6.19 -6.92 -11.95
N ALA A 312 6.81 -6.47 -10.85
CA ALA A 312 7.53 -5.20 -10.79
C ALA A 312 8.68 -5.17 -11.80
N ALA A 313 9.52 -6.19 -11.84
CA ALA A 313 10.64 -6.27 -12.79
C ALA A 313 10.16 -6.25 -14.26
N GLN A 314 9.03 -6.91 -14.55
CA GLN A 314 8.45 -6.95 -15.90
C GLN A 314 7.77 -5.65 -16.33
N LEU A 315 7.00 -5.03 -15.43
CA LEU A 315 6.14 -3.89 -15.76
C LEU A 315 6.83 -2.54 -15.60
N LEU A 316 7.72 -2.41 -14.62
CA LEU A 316 8.44 -1.16 -14.33
C LEU A 316 9.84 -1.14 -14.95
N GLY A 317 10.43 -2.31 -15.18
CA GLY A 317 11.75 -2.44 -15.80
C GLY A 317 12.80 -1.55 -15.13
N ASP A 318 13.54 -0.79 -15.93
CA ASP A 318 14.62 0.09 -15.46
C ASP A 318 14.15 1.21 -14.53
N GLN A 319 12.86 1.55 -14.50
CA GLN A 319 12.33 2.53 -13.54
C GLN A 319 12.58 2.09 -12.09
N LEU A 320 12.63 0.79 -11.81
CA LEU A 320 12.98 0.26 -10.48
C LEU A 320 14.34 0.73 -9.97
N LYS A 321 15.30 0.99 -10.87
CA LYS A 321 16.65 1.46 -10.50
C LYS A 321 16.65 2.90 -9.96
N SER A 322 15.58 3.66 -10.23
CA SER A 322 15.41 5.01 -9.69
C SER A 322 14.93 5.03 -8.23
N TRP A 323 14.51 3.87 -7.69
CA TRP A 323 13.98 3.74 -6.34
C TRP A 323 14.82 2.80 -5.49
N LYS A 324 14.75 2.97 -4.18
CA LYS A 324 15.23 1.97 -3.24
C LYS A 324 14.24 0.81 -3.18
N ILE A 325 14.73 -0.41 -3.09
CA ILE A 325 13.89 -1.62 -3.14
C ILE A 325 13.89 -2.27 -1.77
N ALA A 326 12.71 -2.43 -1.17
CA ALA A 326 12.53 -3.15 0.08
C ALA A 326 11.87 -4.51 -0.17
N SER A 327 12.52 -5.59 0.27
CA SER A 327 12.05 -6.97 0.12
C SER A 327 11.61 -7.54 1.47
N ILE A 328 10.45 -8.21 1.50
CA ILE A 328 9.91 -8.81 2.73
C ILE A 328 10.60 -10.10 3.17
N SER A 329 11.36 -10.77 2.31
CA SER A 329 11.93 -12.09 2.63
C SER A 329 13.06 -12.52 1.69
N PRO A 330 13.92 -13.47 2.11
CA PRO A 330 14.99 -14.03 1.28
C PRO A 330 14.51 -14.58 -0.07
N VAL A 331 13.31 -15.19 -0.12
CA VAL A 331 12.75 -15.74 -1.35
C VAL A 331 12.38 -14.62 -2.34
N THR A 332 11.84 -13.51 -1.82
CA THR A 332 11.53 -12.33 -2.63
C THR A 332 12.82 -11.65 -3.11
N SER A 333 13.83 -11.56 -2.25
CA SER A 333 15.15 -11.01 -2.59
C SER A 333 15.88 -11.82 -3.65
N ALA A 334 15.86 -13.16 -3.55
CA ALA A 334 16.41 -14.03 -4.57
C ALA A 334 15.71 -13.83 -5.93
N THR A 335 14.40 -13.62 -5.93
CA THR A 335 13.62 -13.32 -7.14
C THR A 335 14.06 -12.00 -7.77
N LEU A 336 14.28 -10.98 -6.95
CA LEU A 336 14.75 -9.65 -7.34
C LEU A 336 16.17 -9.68 -7.92
N ILE A 337 17.08 -10.39 -7.27
CA ILE A 337 18.47 -10.56 -7.72
C ILE A 337 18.50 -11.27 -9.08
N ALA A 338 17.74 -12.36 -9.23
CA ALA A 338 17.65 -13.09 -10.50
C ALA A 338 17.07 -12.22 -11.64
N ALA A 339 16.24 -11.23 -11.31
CA ALA A 339 15.69 -10.27 -12.26
C ALA A 339 16.63 -9.06 -12.52
N GLY A 340 17.78 -8.98 -11.85
CA GLY A 340 18.75 -7.88 -12.01
C GLY A 340 18.46 -6.63 -11.16
N PHE A 341 17.58 -6.72 -10.16
CA PHE A 341 17.18 -5.62 -9.29
C PHE A 341 17.40 -5.96 -7.81
N PRO A 342 18.66 -6.08 -7.33
CA PRO A 342 18.92 -6.47 -5.94
C PRO A 342 18.24 -5.51 -4.94
N PRO A 343 17.66 -6.03 -3.84
CA PRO A 343 17.02 -5.19 -2.85
C PRO A 343 18.03 -4.30 -2.13
N THR A 344 17.62 -3.07 -1.82
CA THR A 344 18.37 -2.15 -0.95
C THR A 344 18.31 -2.60 0.50
N VAL A 345 17.16 -3.11 0.93
CA VAL A 345 16.97 -3.72 2.25
C VAL A 345 16.12 -4.98 2.15
N GLU A 346 16.43 -5.94 3.00
CA GLU A 346 15.63 -7.14 3.24
C GLU A 346 15.13 -7.10 4.68
N ALA A 347 13.88 -7.48 4.91
CA ALA A 347 13.32 -7.63 6.25
C ALA A 347 13.85 -8.89 6.94
N ASP A 348 14.17 -8.80 8.23
CA ASP A 348 14.61 -9.94 9.04
C ASP A 348 13.51 -11.00 9.20
N GLU A 349 12.26 -10.53 9.30
CA GLU A 349 11.07 -11.37 9.37
C GLU A 349 10.11 -11.02 8.24
N ALA A 350 9.36 -12.01 7.76
CA ALA A 350 8.36 -11.83 6.70
C ALA A 350 7.08 -11.13 7.18
N THR A 351 7.23 -9.97 7.82
CA THR A 351 6.16 -9.17 8.41
C THR A 351 6.23 -7.72 7.94
N THR A 352 5.07 -7.04 7.89
CA THR A 352 5.02 -5.60 7.59
C THR A 352 5.83 -4.77 8.58
N SER A 353 5.86 -5.15 9.86
CA SER A 353 6.59 -4.40 10.88
C SER A 353 8.10 -4.48 10.68
N SER A 354 8.64 -5.68 10.44
CA SER A 354 10.07 -5.86 10.18
C SER A 354 10.51 -5.18 8.87
N LEU A 355 9.69 -5.27 7.83
CA LEU A 355 9.93 -4.59 6.56
C LEU A 355 10.04 -3.06 6.69
N LEU A 356 9.11 -2.43 7.42
CA LEU A 356 9.18 -0.99 7.64
C LEU A 356 10.34 -0.61 8.56
N ALA A 357 10.64 -1.41 9.59
CA ALA A 357 11.79 -1.18 10.47
C ALA A 357 13.12 -1.21 9.69
N ALA A 358 13.27 -2.10 8.71
CA ALA A 358 14.44 -2.15 7.83
C ALA A 358 14.59 -0.86 7.00
N ILE A 359 13.49 -0.33 6.47
CA ILE A 359 13.46 0.96 5.75
C ILE A 359 13.86 2.12 6.69
N GLU A 360 13.29 2.16 7.90
CA GLU A 360 13.59 3.19 8.91
C GLU A 360 15.07 3.15 9.36
N ALA A 361 15.65 1.95 9.52
CA ALA A 361 17.07 1.78 9.84
C ALA A 361 17.96 2.31 8.73
N HIS A 362 17.64 1.99 7.47
CA HIS A 362 18.35 2.53 6.31
C HIS A 362 18.24 4.06 6.24
N HIS A 363 17.03 4.61 6.45
CA HIS A 363 16.80 6.06 6.45
C HIS A 363 17.68 6.77 7.49
N ARG A 364 17.73 6.26 8.73
CA ARG A 364 18.59 6.80 9.80
C ARG A 364 20.08 6.76 9.45
N SER A 365 20.55 5.67 8.84
CA SER A 365 21.95 5.51 8.44
C SER A 365 22.38 6.49 7.35
N SER A 366 21.44 6.88 6.47
CA SER A 366 21.69 7.85 5.39
C SER A 366 21.61 9.31 5.86
N SER A 367 20.88 9.58 6.96
CA SER A 367 20.71 10.92 7.54
C SER A 367 21.75 11.29 8.60
N ALA A 368 22.61 10.36 9.03
CA ALA A 368 23.67 10.66 9.99
C ALA A 368 24.76 11.53 9.31
N PRO A 369 25.14 12.69 9.88
CA PRO A 369 26.22 13.48 9.32
C PRO A 369 27.51 12.67 9.35
N ALA A 370 28.25 12.66 8.24
CA ALA A 370 29.57 12.05 8.16
C ALA A 370 30.44 12.61 9.28
N THR A 371 30.72 11.79 10.28
CA THR A 371 31.68 12.13 11.34
C THR A 371 33.00 12.41 10.66
N GLN A 372 33.41 13.68 10.62
CA GLN A 372 34.76 14.08 10.22
C GLN A 372 35.73 13.28 11.08
N ALA A 373 36.42 12.33 10.44
CA ALA A 373 37.64 11.75 10.97
C ALA A 373 38.64 12.91 11.10
N ASN A 374 38.73 13.46 12.32
CA ASN A 374 39.63 14.54 12.65
C ASN A 374 41.04 13.93 12.81
N SER A 375 41.71 13.65 11.69
CA SER A 375 43.16 13.43 11.66
C SER A 375 43.84 14.80 11.79
N ASN A 376 43.98 15.26 13.04
CA ASN A 376 44.85 16.38 13.36
C ASN A 376 45.97 15.88 14.27
N ASP A 377 46.79 14.99 13.71
CA ASP A 377 48.12 14.69 14.20
C ASP A 377 49.10 15.54 13.37
N ARG A 378 49.33 16.78 13.83
CA ARG A 378 50.44 17.62 13.40
C ARG A 378 51.01 18.34 14.61
N GLU A 379 52.17 17.82 15.01
CA GLU A 379 53.25 18.40 15.81
C GLU A 379 53.12 19.90 16.12
N LYS A 380 53.02 20.22 17.42
CA LYS A 380 53.33 21.56 17.94
C LYS A 380 54.85 21.68 18.12
N PRO A 381 55.51 22.76 17.66
CA PRO A 381 56.90 23.03 18.01
C PRO A 381 56.98 23.58 19.44
N THR A 382 57.84 22.95 20.24
CA THR A 382 58.19 23.33 21.61
C THR A 382 58.97 24.65 21.63
N VAL A 383 58.41 25.69 22.26
CA VAL A 383 59.14 26.92 22.60
C VAL A 383 59.73 26.78 23.99
N VAL A 384 61.05 26.72 24.07
CA VAL A 384 61.83 26.69 25.32
C VAL A 384 62.00 28.13 25.82
N ARG A 385 61.60 28.39 27.08
CA ARG A 385 61.97 29.61 27.83
C ARG A 385 63.03 29.26 28.89
N PRO A 386 64.05 30.11 29.12
CA PRO A 386 65.11 29.87 30.10
C PRO A 386 64.63 30.12 31.54
N PRO A 387 65.36 29.61 32.56
CA PRO A 387 64.88 29.56 33.93
C PRO A 387 64.96 30.92 34.63
N GLU A 388 63.87 31.34 35.28
CA GLU A 388 63.94 32.37 36.29
C GLU A 388 64.40 31.76 37.62
N SER A 389 65.45 32.37 38.14
CA SER A 389 66.06 32.13 39.43
C SER A 389 65.17 32.62 40.58
N GLY A 390 65.02 31.79 41.61
CA GLY A 390 65.28 32.25 42.98
C GLY A 390 64.12 32.38 43.97
N THR A 391 64.34 31.73 45.11
CA THR A 391 63.96 32.09 46.49
C THR A 391 62.55 31.77 46.99
N GLY A 392 62.50 30.98 48.07
CA GLY A 392 61.32 30.77 48.92
C GLY A 392 61.22 29.35 49.43
#